data_AF-A0A8B6G9C6-F1
#
_entry.id   AF-A0A8B6G9C6-F1
#
_cell.length_a   1.000
_cell.length_b   1.000
_cell.length_c   1.000
_cell.angle_alpha   90.00
_cell.angle_beta   90.00
_cell.angle_gamma   90.00
#
_symmetry.space_group_name_H-M   'P 1'
#
loop_
_entity.id
_entity.type
_entity.pdbx_description
1 polymer ?
#
loop_
_entity_poly.entity_id
_entity_poly.type
_entity_poly.pdbx_seq_one_letter_code
_entity_poly.pdbx_strand_id
1 'polypeptide(L)'
;MKIHRFFLAIYSLLTLLATGNLAEIPNPPGNLKVVNVGPGFVKLSWTPVPGEKINFYKLHYRQKGDSSSIFSEERMRDPAHKVRRLTPFTDYEFQVIAVNDVGDSRPTDIIEKRTSSSAPGTPPQNVRAISLSPSTALVKWNKPARPNGIIKGYKIFYTLEPDIPLTLWTTLDIPLPQANKRQATITELKANKIYSLCVLAYSMFGVGPISDLEQVMTKPGAEDSVLKTPVTPGPSSKSNSSKLNSKPMKRKKMVDDINEIQHKVYKKELIKQDKEIEKLNLQIELLNSLKGNSSVSGSSSVNQLLLNCLLHM
;
A
#
# COMPACT_ATOMS: atom_id res chain seq x y z
N MET A 1 66.62 32.50 -35.62
CA MET A 1 65.18 32.14 -35.62
C MET A 1 64.84 30.70 -35.20
N LYS A 2 65.71 29.70 -35.37
CA LYS A 2 65.36 28.29 -35.05
C LYS A 2 65.32 27.97 -33.54
N ILE A 3 66.17 28.59 -32.73
CA ILE A 3 66.25 28.36 -31.27
C ILE A 3 65.01 28.92 -30.54
N HIS A 4 64.49 30.08 -30.97
CA HIS A 4 63.30 30.67 -30.35
C HIS A 4 62.03 29.83 -30.56
N ARG A 5 61.88 29.20 -31.74
CA ARG A 5 60.78 28.27 -32.03
C ARG A 5 60.87 26.98 -31.21
N PHE A 6 62.08 26.54 -30.88
CA PHE A 6 62.30 25.37 -30.01
C PHE A 6 61.91 25.65 -28.56
N PHE A 7 62.28 26.83 -28.03
CA PHE A 7 61.86 27.26 -26.69
C PHE A 7 60.35 27.48 -26.57
N LEU A 8 59.69 28.03 -27.60
CA LEU A 8 58.23 28.18 -27.62
C LEU A 8 57.50 26.82 -27.68
N ALA A 9 58.04 25.85 -28.43
CA ALA A 9 57.47 24.50 -28.48
C ALA A 9 57.64 23.75 -27.14
N ILE A 10 58.78 23.90 -26.47
CA ILE A 10 58.99 23.33 -25.13
C ILE A 10 58.10 24.03 -24.11
N TYR A 11 57.99 25.36 -24.12
CA TYR A 11 57.08 26.08 -23.22
C TYR A 11 55.62 25.70 -23.46
N SER A 12 55.20 25.53 -24.72
CA SER A 12 53.87 25.05 -25.10
C SER A 12 53.63 23.60 -24.68
N LEU A 13 54.63 22.72 -24.74
CA LEU A 13 54.53 21.33 -24.31
C LEU A 13 54.54 21.23 -22.78
N LEU A 14 55.31 22.09 -22.10
CA LEU A 14 55.33 22.22 -20.64
C LEU A 14 54.02 22.80 -20.11
N THR A 15 53.45 23.82 -20.78
CA THR A 15 52.12 24.34 -20.42
C THR A 15 51.01 23.34 -20.76
N LEU A 16 51.13 22.58 -21.87
CA LEU A 16 50.17 21.53 -22.22
C LEU A 16 50.19 20.37 -21.20
N LEU A 17 51.37 20.01 -20.70
CA LEU A 17 51.53 19.05 -19.59
C LEU A 17 51.09 19.62 -18.24
N ALA A 18 51.17 20.94 -18.04
CA ALA A 18 50.68 21.63 -16.85
C ALA A 18 49.17 21.96 -16.88
N THR A 19 48.52 21.89 -18.05
CA THR A 19 47.05 21.97 -18.20
C THR A 19 46.35 20.63 -18.06
N GLY A 20 47.07 19.57 -17.68
CA GLY A 20 46.42 18.39 -17.14
C GLY A 20 45.70 18.80 -15.87
N ASN A 21 44.39 19.06 -15.96
CA ASN A 21 43.53 19.23 -14.81
C ASN A 21 43.83 18.07 -13.86
N LEU A 22 44.58 18.35 -12.78
CA LEU A 22 44.76 17.39 -11.70
C LEU A 22 43.36 17.14 -11.18
N ALA A 23 42.84 15.94 -11.41
CA ALA A 23 41.52 15.60 -10.92
C ALA A 23 41.53 15.77 -9.40
N GLU A 24 40.58 16.55 -8.89
CA GLU A 24 40.38 16.75 -7.45
C GLU A 24 39.17 15.95 -6.97
N ILE A 25 39.00 15.84 -5.65
CA ILE A 25 37.76 15.28 -5.08
C ILE A 25 36.60 16.21 -5.46
N PRO A 26 35.47 15.68 -5.96
CA PRO A 26 34.40 16.52 -6.46
C PRO A 26 33.73 17.31 -5.36
N ASN A 27 33.19 18.47 -5.73
CA ASN A 27 32.28 19.21 -4.85
C ASN A 27 30.97 18.41 -4.65
N PRO A 28 30.28 18.61 -3.52
CA PRO A 28 28.96 18.00 -3.31
C PRO A 28 27.96 18.42 -4.39
N PRO A 29 27.03 17.55 -4.79
CA PRO A 29 25.93 17.95 -5.67
C PRO A 29 25.11 19.12 -5.09
N GLY A 30 24.59 19.97 -5.96
CA GLY A 30 23.77 21.12 -5.54
C GLY A 30 22.28 20.80 -5.48
N ASN A 31 21.50 21.58 -4.72
CA ASN A 31 20.03 21.66 -4.82
C ASN A 31 19.29 20.29 -4.85
N LEU A 32 19.64 19.38 -3.93
CA LEU A 32 18.90 18.13 -3.76
C LEU A 32 17.45 18.43 -3.37
N LYS A 33 16.50 17.91 -4.14
CA LYS A 33 15.07 18.15 -3.93
C LYS A 33 14.19 16.97 -4.30
N VAL A 34 12.99 16.93 -3.71
CA VAL A 34 11.93 15.98 -4.06
C VAL A 34 11.15 16.49 -5.26
N VAL A 35 11.05 15.64 -6.29
CA VAL A 35 10.27 15.92 -7.52
C VAL A 35 8.87 15.31 -7.42
N ASN A 36 8.77 14.08 -6.89
CA ASN A 36 7.49 13.38 -6.75
C ASN A 36 7.56 12.40 -5.58
N VAL A 37 6.43 12.16 -4.93
CA VAL A 37 6.32 11.23 -3.81
C VAL A 37 5.07 10.35 -3.96
N GLY A 38 5.24 9.06 -3.73
CA GLY A 38 4.16 8.10 -3.64
C GLY A 38 4.26 7.25 -2.37
N PRO A 39 3.34 6.29 -2.17
CA PRO A 39 3.35 5.48 -0.96
C PRO A 39 4.59 4.61 -0.82
N GLY A 40 5.10 4.08 -1.94
CA GLY A 40 6.26 3.19 -1.95
C GLY A 40 7.52 3.79 -2.56
N PHE A 41 7.56 5.10 -2.83
CA PHE A 41 8.67 5.72 -3.53
C PHE A 41 8.83 7.22 -3.27
N VAL A 42 10.05 7.70 -3.44
CA VAL A 42 10.38 9.13 -3.55
C VAL A 42 11.26 9.31 -4.80
N LYS A 43 10.90 10.27 -5.66
CA LYS A 43 11.70 10.69 -6.81
C LYS A 43 12.43 11.98 -6.46
N LEU A 44 13.75 11.95 -6.60
CA LEU A 44 14.67 13.02 -6.26
C LEU A 44 15.35 13.56 -7.52
N SER A 45 15.78 14.81 -7.47
CA SER A 45 16.73 15.37 -8.42
C SER A 45 17.68 16.35 -7.73
N TRP A 46 18.83 16.58 -8.35
CA TRP A 46 19.85 17.51 -7.89
C TRP A 46 20.55 18.18 -9.07
N THR A 47 21.29 19.23 -8.80
CA THR A 47 22.16 19.90 -9.77
C THR A 47 23.48 19.12 -9.88
N PRO A 48 23.91 18.72 -11.11
CA PRO A 48 25.22 18.10 -11.33
C PRO A 48 26.38 18.99 -10.86
N VAL A 49 27.51 18.36 -10.52
CA VAL A 49 28.76 19.07 -10.21
C VAL A 49 29.32 19.66 -11.52
N PRO A 50 29.55 20.99 -11.61
CA PRO A 50 30.04 21.61 -12.84
C PRO A 50 31.53 21.35 -13.07
N GLY A 51 31.95 21.26 -14.34
CA GLY A 51 33.38 21.26 -14.72
C GLY A 51 34.15 19.98 -14.45
N GLU A 52 33.58 19.01 -13.72
CA GLU A 52 34.23 17.74 -13.37
C GLU A 52 33.56 16.53 -14.02
N LYS A 53 34.38 15.52 -14.37
CA LYS A 53 33.87 14.24 -14.84
C LYS A 53 33.41 13.40 -13.63
N ILE A 54 32.09 13.37 -13.41
CA ILE A 54 31.49 12.49 -12.41
C ILE A 54 31.25 11.10 -13.01
N ASN A 55 31.74 10.07 -12.33
CA ASN A 55 31.53 8.67 -12.73
C ASN A 55 30.12 8.20 -12.38
N PHE A 56 29.68 8.48 -11.16
CA PHE A 56 28.34 8.20 -10.65
C PHE A 56 28.06 8.99 -9.37
N TYR A 57 26.81 8.94 -8.91
CA TYR A 57 26.35 9.44 -7.64
C TYR A 57 26.00 8.28 -6.72
N LYS A 58 26.25 8.44 -5.42
CA LYS A 58 25.71 7.58 -4.36
C LYS A 58 24.55 8.34 -3.71
N LEU A 59 23.36 7.76 -3.75
CA LEU A 59 22.21 8.23 -2.99
C LEU A 59 22.14 7.44 -1.69
N HIS A 60 22.22 8.14 -0.58
CA HIS A 60 22.07 7.59 0.75
C HIS A 60 20.70 7.95 1.29
N TYR A 61 19.96 6.97 1.81
CA TYR A 61 18.68 7.21 2.48
C TYR A 61 18.41 6.29 3.66
N ARG A 62 17.61 6.75 4.62
CA ARG A 62 17.16 5.96 5.79
C ARG A 62 15.84 6.46 6.34
N GLN A 63 15.18 5.63 7.13
CA GLN A 63 13.98 6.06 7.85
C GLN A 63 14.37 7.05 8.97
N LYS A 64 13.66 8.17 9.08
CA LYS A 64 13.90 9.18 10.12
C LYS A 64 13.53 8.63 11.49
N GLY A 65 14.34 8.95 12.50
CA GLY A 65 14.12 8.56 13.90
C GLY A 65 14.93 7.34 14.35
N ASP A 66 15.69 6.71 13.46
CA ASP A 66 16.71 5.72 13.82
C ASP A 66 18.09 6.26 13.46
N SER A 67 18.65 7.08 14.35
CA SER A 67 19.98 7.69 14.17
C SER A 67 21.11 6.66 14.16
N SER A 68 20.86 5.45 14.69
CA SER A 68 21.79 4.31 14.64
C SER A 68 21.71 3.52 13.34
N SER A 69 20.67 3.73 12.52
CA SER A 69 20.54 3.07 11.23
C SER A 69 21.56 3.60 10.22
N ILE A 70 22.26 2.65 9.61
CA ILE A 70 23.15 2.89 8.48
C ILE A 70 22.30 3.30 7.27
N PHE A 71 22.74 4.31 6.53
CA PHE A 71 22.10 4.69 5.27
C PHE A 71 22.12 3.52 4.28
N SER A 72 20.98 3.27 3.63
CA SER A 72 20.93 2.47 2.41
C SER A 72 21.60 3.26 1.29
N GLU A 73 22.44 2.59 0.48
CA GLU A 73 23.13 3.20 -0.66
C GLU A 73 22.59 2.66 -1.99
N GLU A 74 22.25 3.56 -2.91
CA GLU A 74 22.00 3.25 -4.31
C GLU A 74 22.92 4.07 -5.22
N ARG A 75 23.31 3.53 -6.38
CA ARG A 75 24.23 4.20 -7.33
C ARG A 75 23.58 4.48 -8.67
N MET A 76 23.80 5.68 -9.20
CA MET A 76 23.20 6.14 -10.45
C MET A 76 24.10 7.14 -11.18
N ARG A 77 23.95 7.28 -12.49
CA ARG A 77 24.70 8.27 -13.29
C ARG A 77 23.93 9.56 -13.50
N ASP A 78 22.62 9.44 -13.66
CA ASP A 78 21.75 10.59 -13.85
C ASP A 78 21.64 11.42 -12.56
N PRO A 79 21.51 12.76 -12.66
CA PRO A 79 21.35 13.64 -11.50
C PRO A 79 19.90 13.62 -10.95
N ALA A 80 19.27 12.46 -11.03
CA ALA A 80 17.92 12.19 -10.56
C ALA A 80 17.76 10.70 -10.31
N HIS A 81 16.95 10.35 -9.31
CA HIS A 81 16.69 8.94 -9.01
C HIS A 81 15.32 8.73 -8.38
N LYS A 82 14.76 7.53 -8.56
CA LYS A 82 13.51 7.11 -7.91
C LYS A 82 13.80 5.97 -6.94
N VAL A 83 13.90 6.30 -5.66
CA VAL A 83 13.98 5.31 -4.57
C VAL A 83 12.64 4.60 -4.48
N ARG A 84 12.66 3.26 -4.48
CA ARG A 84 11.46 2.42 -4.46
C ARG A 84 11.44 1.55 -3.20
N ARG A 85 10.33 0.84 -3.00
CA ARG A 85 10.10 -0.09 -1.87
C ARG A 85 10.21 0.59 -0.50
N LEU A 86 9.91 1.88 -0.45
CA LEU A 86 9.78 2.62 0.81
C LEU A 86 8.47 2.24 1.52
N THR A 87 8.44 2.38 2.84
CA THR A 87 7.24 2.15 3.64
C THR A 87 6.29 3.34 3.47
N PRO A 88 4.98 3.14 3.21
CA PRO A 88 4.00 4.22 3.17
C PRO A 88 3.88 5.01 4.47
N PHE A 89 3.51 6.28 4.36
CA PHE A 89 3.31 7.18 5.50
C PHE A 89 4.48 7.21 6.50
N THR A 90 5.71 7.14 5.98
CA THR A 90 6.95 7.04 6.77
C THR A 90 7.90 8.15 6.38
N ASP A 91 8.53 8.80 7.37
CA ASP A 91 9.52 9.85 7.14
C ASP A 91 10.88 9.25 6.79
N TYR A 92 11.52 9.79 5.75
CA TYR A 92 12.84 9.40 5.29
C TYR A 92 13.77 10.60 5.20
N GLU A 93 15.06 10.35 5.44
CA GLU A 93 16.18 11.27 5.24
C GLU A 93 16.93 10.86 3.97
N PHE A 94 17.37 11.83 3.15
CA PHE A 94 18.10 11.60 1.90
C PHE A 94 19.28 12.56 1.77
N GLN A 95 20.41 12.05 1.27
CA GLN A 95 21.58 12.84 0.88
C GLN A 95 22.27 12.21 -0.35
N VAL A 96 22.98 13.00 -1.15
CA VAL A 96 23.69 12.51 -2.34
C VAL A 96 25.18 12.84 -2.24
N ILE A 97 26.02 11.93 -2.74
CA ILE A 97 27.47 12.08 -2.86
C ILE A 97 27.85 11.92 -4.33
N ALA A 98 28.68 12.80 -4.86
CA ALA A 98 29.28 12.66 -6.19
C ALA A 98 30.57 11.83 -6.09
N VAL A 99 30.84 11.01 -7.10
CA VAL A 99 32.03 10.14 -7.14
C VAL A 99 32.74 10.30 -8.48
N ASN A 100 34.05 10.56 -8.43
CA ASN A 100 34.93 10.57 -9.59
C ASN A 100 36.11 9.59 -9.38
N ASP A 101 37.15 9.67 -10.23
CA ASP A 101 38.31 8.78 -10.16
C ASP A 101 39.22 9.05 -8.94
N VAL A 102 39.07 10.22 -8.29
CA VAL A 102 39.87 10.65 -7.13
C VAL A 102 39.21 10.21 -5.83
N GLY A 103 37.89 10.33 -5.75
CA GLY A 103 37.14 9.90 -4.58
C GLY A 103 35.70 10.41 -4.50
N ASP A 104 35.17 10.33 -3.28
CA ASP A 104 33.82 10.74 -2.91
C ASP A 104 33.80 12.21 -2.46
N SER A 105 32.82 12.99 -2.93
CA SER A 105 32.54 14.31 -2.38
C SER A 105 32.08 14.24 -0.92
N ARG A 106 31.97 15.38 -0.25
CA ARG A 106 31.11 15.45 0.95
C ARG A 106 29.65 15.18 0.53
N PRO A 107 28.78 14.67 1.42
CA PRO A 107 27.36 14.57 1.13
C PRO A 107 26.71 15.95 0.98
N THR A 108 25.60 16.02 0.25
CA THR A 108 24.68 17.17 0.32
C THR A 108 24.10 17.33 1.73
N ASP A 109 23.48 18.47 2.00
CA ASP A 109 22.59 18.59 3.15
C ASP A 109 21.49 17.52 3.10
N ILE A 110 21.11 17.01 4.27
CA ILE A 110 20.04 16.04 4.40
C ILE A 110 18.71 16.73 4.12
N ILE A 111 17.91 16.16 3.23
CA ILE A 111 16.50 16.53 3.07
C ILE A 111 15.59 15.46 3.64
N GLU A 112 14.44 15.88 4.16
CA GLU A 112 13.45 14.99 4.74
C GLU A 112 12.19 14.93 3.91
N LYS A 113 11.61 13.74 3.79
CA LYS A 113 10.29 13.59 3.17
C LYS A 113 9.51 12.40 3.71
N ARG A 114 8.22 12.64 4.00
CA ARG A 114 7.26 11.57 4.25
C ARG A 114 6.73 10.99 2.94
N THR A 115 6.73 9.66 2.81
CA THR A 115 6.01 8.96 1.74
C THR A 115 4.50 9.16 1.87
N SER A 116 3.78 9.08 0.76
CA SER A 116 2.32 9.25 0.77
C SER A 116 1.62 8.12 1.55
N SER A 117 0.41 8.37 2.03
CA SER A 117 -0.42 7.33 2.65
C SER A 117 -1.00 6.37 1.59
N SER A 118 -1.41 5.18 2.02
CA SER A 118 -2.18 4.22 1.23
C SER A 118 -3.25 3.52 2.08
N ALA A 119 -3.95 2.54 1.48
CA ALA A 119 -4.76 1.60 2.25
C ALA A 119 -3.87 0.79 3.23
N PRO A 120 -4.43 0.32 4.36
CA PRO A 120 -3.70 -0.50 5.32
C PRO A 120 -3.11 -1.75 4.66
N GLY A 121 -1.84 -2.05 4.92
CA GLY A 121 -1.09 -3.13 4.27
C GLY A 121 -1.09 -4.46 5.03
N THR A 122 -1.76 -4.52 6.18
CA THR A 122 -1.96 -5.73 7.00
C THR A 122 -3.34 -5.69 7.65
N PRO A 123 -3.92 -6.83 8.03
CA PRO A 123 -5.19 -6.84 8.72
C PRO A 123 -5.06 -6.30 10.15
N PRO A 124 -6.18 -5.97 10.82
CA PRO A 124 -6.23 -5.84 12.27
C PRO A 124 -5.64 -7.07 12.96
N GLN A 125 -4.86 -6.85 14.01
CA GLN A 125 -4.17 -7.92 14.74
C GLN A 125 -5.00 -8.36 15.94
N ASN A 126 -4.73 -9.57 16.45
CA ASN A 126 -5.34 -10.07 17.69
C ASN A 126 -6.87 -9.91 17.73
N VAL A 127 -7.54 -10.24 16.63
CA VAL A 127 -9.00 -10.27 16.57
C VAL A 127 -9.51 -11.36 17.51
N ARG A 128 -10.40 -11.00 18.42
CA ARG A 128 -10.96 -11.90 19.43
C ARG A 128 -12.43 -11.59 19.64
N ALA A 129 -13.26 -12.61 19.77
CA ALA A 129 -14.67 -12.45 20.04
C ALA A 129 -15.10 -13.18 21.31
N ILE A 130 -15.97 -12.54 22.09
CA ILE A 130 -16.46 -13.03 23.38
C ILE A 130 -17.97 -12.87 23.42
N SER A 131 -18.72 -13.96 23.63
CA SER A 131 -20.17 -13.86 23.81
C SER A 131 -20.50 -13.21 25.16
N LEU A 132 -21.28 -12.13 25.12
CA LEU A 132 -21.74 -11.43 26.31
C LEU A 132 -23.12 -11.94 26.76
N SER A 133 -24.03 -12.17 25.81
CA SER A 133 -25.38 -12.68 26.03
C SER A 133 -25.78 -13.66 24.93
N PRO A 134 -26.98 -14.27 24.99
CA PRO A 134 -27.49 -15.12 23.91
C PRO A 134 -27.64 -14.39 22.57
N SER A 135 -27.73 -13.06 22.59
CA SER A 135 -27.94 -12.23 21.41
C SER A 135 -26.83 -11.22 21.14
N THR A 136 -25.72 -11.26 21.90
CA THR A 136 -24.64 -10.28 21.76
C THR A 136 -23.25 -10.88 21.93
N ALA A 137 -22.28 -10.34 21.17
CA ALA A 137 -20.88 -10.68 21.28
C ALA A 137 -20.00 -9.42 21.17
N LEU A 138 -18.97 -9.34 22.00
CA LEU A 138 -17.96 -8.29 21.95
C LEU A 138 -16.79 -8.76 21.10
N VAL A 139 -16.45 -7.96 20.08
CA VAL A 139 -15.26 -8.17 19.25
C VAL A 139 -14.21 -7.13 19.63
N LYS A 140 -12.97 -7.56 19.85
CA LYS A 140 -11.80 -6.72 20.13
C LYS A 140 -10.69 -6.99 19.14
N TRP A 141 -9.89 -5.97 18.83
CA TRP A 141 -8.76 -6.08 17.92
C TRP A 141 -7.68 -5.05 18.24
N ASN A 142 -6.52 -5.21 17.61
CA ASN A 142 -5.42 -4.25 17.59
C ASN A 142 -5.31 -3.60 16.20
N LYS A 143 -4.59 -2.48 16.13
CA LYS A 143 -4.30 -1.82 14.85
C LYS A 143 -3.51 -2.75 13.91
N PRO A 144 -3.65 -2.59 12.59
CA PRO A 144 -2.72 -3.16 11.63
C PRO A 144 -1.26 -2.87 11.97
N ALA A 145 -0.36 -3.84 11.76
CA ALA A 145 1.08 -3.64 11.92
C ALA A 145 1.62 -2.64 10.89
N ARG A 146 1.08 -2.66 9.67
CA ARG A 146 1.35 -1.69 8.60
C ARG A 146 0.08 -0.90 8.30
N PRO A 147 -0.23 0.15 9.09
CA PRO A 147 -1.42 0.98 8.87
C PRO A 147 -1.31 1.82 7.59
N ASN A 148 -0.10 2.08 7.11
CA ASN A 148 0.21 2.83 5.87
C ASN A 148 -0.46 4.22 5.77
N GLY A 149 -0.88 4.79 6.89
CA GLY A 149 -1.66 6.02 6.92
C GLY A 149 -2.53 6.11 8.17
N ILE A 150 -3.44 7.07 8.17
CA ILE A 150 -4.42 7.26 9.25
C ILE A 150 -5.61 6.33 9.01
N ILE A 151 -5.83 5.39 9.94
CA ILE A 151 -7.00 4.51 9.94
C ILE A 151 -8.25 5.35 10.19
N LYS A 152 -9.25 5.23 9.31
CA LYS A 152 -10.54 5.94 9.36
C LYS A 152 -11.67 5.10 9.97
N GLY A 153 -11.50 3.78 10.03
CA GLY A 153 -12.41 2.89 10.73
C GLY A 153 -12.08 1.41 10.49
N TYR A 154 -13.01 0.56 10.93
CA TYR A 154 -12.95 -0.89 10.78
C TYR A 154 -14.31 -1.42 10.30
N LYS A 155 -14.29 -2.55 9.59
CA LYS A 155 -15.51 -3.30 9.26
C LYS A 155 -15.41 -4.69 9.85
N ILE A 156 -16.48 -5.14 10.51
CA ILE A 156 -16.62 -6.49 11.03
C ILE A 156 -17.62 -7.22 10.13
N PHE A 157 -17.18 -8.31 9.52
CA PHE A 157 -18.04 -9.21 8.75
C PHE A 157 -18.37 -10.40 9.63
N TYR A 158 -19.63 -10.81 9.69
CA TYR A 158 -20.05 -11.97 10.47
C TYR A 158 -21.19 -12.74 9.81
N THR A 159 -21.24 -14.04 10.02
CA THR A 159 -22.24 -14.94 9.44
C THR A 159 -22.43 -16.22 10.27
N LEU A 160 -23.55 -16.89 10.06
CA LEU A 160 -23.78 -18.28 10.50
C LEU A 160 -23.31 -19.31 9.47
N GLU A 161 -23.12 -18.89 8.23
CA GLU A 161 -22.81 -19.74 7.08
C GLU A 161 -21.46 -19.31 6.50
N PRO A 162 -20.32 -19.78 7.06
CA PRO A 162 -19.00 -19.33 6.65
C PRO A 162 -18.61 -19.71 5.22
N ASP A 163 -19.32 -20.67 4.61
CA ASP A 163 -19.06 -21.16 3.26
C ASP A 163 -19.60 -20.23 2.16
N ILE A 164 -20.45 -19.24 2.50
CA ILE A 164 -20.95 -18.28 1.52
C ILE A 164 -19.90 -17.18 1.26
N PRO A 165 -19.91 -16.53 0.08
CA PRO A 165 -19.02 -15.42 -0.22
C PRO A 165 -19.09 -14.29 0.81
N LEU A 166 -17.93 -13.72 1.17
CA LEU A 166 -17.81 -12.62 2.16
C LEU A 166 -18.72 -11.42 1.86
N THR A 167 -19.01 -11.15 0.59
CA THR A 167 -19.91 -10.07 0.15
C THR A 167 -21.35 -10.24 0.62
N LEU A 168 -21.75 -11.45 1.01
CA LEU A 168 -23.07 -11.77 1.54
C LEU A 168 -23.09 -11.83 3.07
N TRP A 169 -21.93 -11.68 3.72
CA TRP A 169 -21.87 -11.66 5.18
C TRP A 169 -22.45 -10.34 5.71
N THR A 170 -23.04 -10.39 6.89
CA THR A 170 -23.50 -9.17 7.56
C THR A 170 -22.29 -8.31 7.91
N THR A 171 -22.36 -7.02 7.60
CA THR A 171 -21.26 -6.07 7.81
C THR A 171 -21.65 -5.02 8.84
N LEU A 172 -20.84 -4.89 9.88
CA LEU A 172 -20.91 -3.82 10.86
C LEU A 172 -19.77 -2.83 10.63
N ASP A 173 -20.09 -1.59 10.27
CA ASP A 173 -19.12 -0.52 10.03
C ASP A 173 -18.85 0.27 11.32
N ILE A 174 -17.57 0.46 11.64
CA ILE A 174 -17.10 1.15 12.85
C ILE A 174 -16.20 2.32 12.42
N PRO A 175 -16.78 3.49 12.09
CA PRO A 175 -16.03 4.67 11.74
C PRO A 175 -15.38 5.34 12.96
N LEU A 176 -14.52 6.33 12.72
CA LEU A 176 -14.10 7.26 13.77
C LEU A 176 -15.29 8.11 14.27
N PRO A 177 -15.35 8.43 15.57
CA PRO A 177 -14.33 8.17 16.60
C PRO A 177 -14.46 6.81 17.29
N GLN A 178 -15.51 6.02 17.04
CA GLN A 178 -15.77 4.73 17.69
C GLN A 178 -14.60 3.75 17.47
N ALA A 179 -14.00 3.78 16.28
CA ALA A 179 -12.82 3.00 15.92
C ALA A 179 -11.62 3.17 16.86
N ASN A 180 -11.53 4.28 17.61
CA ASN A 180 -10.44 4.51 18.56
C ASN A 180 -10.49 3.54 19.75
N LYS A 181 -11.68 3.03 20.10
CA LYS A 181 -11.84 2.04 21.17
C LYS A 181 -11.32 0.65 20.78
N ARG A 182 -11.16 0.37 19.47
CA ARG A 182 -10.72 -0.92 18.91
C ARG A 182 -11.52 -2.13 19.43
N GLN A 183 -12.81 -1.90 19.64
CA GLN A 183 -13.78 -2.90 20.04
C GLN A 183 -15.18 -2.47 19.60
N ALA A 184 -16.05 -3.45 19.33
CA ALA A 184 -17.46 -3.22 19.04
C ALA A 184 -18.30 -4.43 19.48
N THR A 185 -19.56 -4.17 19.82
CA THR A 185 -20.52 -5.21 20.18
C THR A 185 -21.41 -5.51 18.97
N ILE A 186 -21.45 -6.77 18.55
CA ILE A 186 -22.45 -7.26 17.60
C ILE A 186 -23.71 -7.60 18.40
N THR A 187 -24.85 -7.14 17.93
CA THR A 187 -26.17 -7.34 18.55
C THR A 187 -27.06 -8.21 17.65
N GLU A 188 -28.24 -8.57 18.17
CA GLU A 188 -29.27 -9.31 17.41
C GLU A 188 -28.80 -10.67 16.89
N LEU A 189 -27.88 -11.30 17.62
CA LEU A 189 -27.41 -12.65 17.31
C LEU A 189 -28.46 -13.69 17.71
N LYS A 190 -28.46 -14.83 17.02
CA LYS A 190 -29.26 -16.01 17.41
C LYS A 190 -28.55 -16.76 18.55
N ALA A 191 -29.31 -17.16 19.56
CA ALA A 191 -28.81 -17.90 20.72
C ALA A 191 -28.31 -19.30 20.34
N ASN A 192 -27.33 -19.80 21.09
CA ASN A 192 -26.73 -21.13 20.92
C ASN A 192 -26.26 -21.41 19.47
N LYS A 193 -25.70 -20.40 18.80
CA LYS A 193 -25.15 -20.52 17.44
C LYS A 193 -23.69 -20.11 17.39
N ILE A 194 -22.95 -20.76 16.51
CA ILE A 194 -21.56 -20.39 16.20
C ILE A 194 -21.59 -19.37 15.07
N TYR A 195 -21.17 -18.16 15.37
CA TYR A 195 -20.90 -17.14 14.37
C TYR A 195 -19.44 -17.18 13.98
N SER A 196 -19.18 -17.09 12.67
CA SER A 196 -17.85 -16.86 12.13
C SER A 196 -17.72 -15.39 11.76
N LEU A 197 -16.57 -14.76 12.04
CA LEU A 197 -16.33 -13.35 11.80
C LEU A 197 -14.89 -13.02 11.41
N CYS A 198 -14.73 -11.94 10.64
CA CYS A 198 -13.44 -11.36 10.26
C CYS A 198 -13.51 -9.84 10.39
N VAL A 199 -12.36 -9.18 10.57
CA VAL A 199 -12.27 -7.72 10.69
C VAL A 199 -11.27 -7.17 9.67
N LEU A 200 -11.58 -6.05 9.03
CA LEU A 200 -10.61 -5.26 8.26
C LEU A 200 -10.55 -3.82 8.76
N ALA A 201 -9.45 -3.14 8.46
CA ALA A 201 -9.29 -1.70 8.67
C ALA A 201 -9.39 -0.96 7.33
N TYR A 202 -9.79 0.31 7.34
CA TYR A 202 -9.78 1.15 6.15
C TYR A 202 -9.20 2.55 6.42
N SER A 203 -8.61 3.15 5.39
CA SER A 203 -8.17 4.54 5.36
C SER A 203 -8.93 5.32 4.28
N MET A 204 -8.62 6.60 4.10
CA MET A 204 -9.20 7.38 3.00
C MET A 204 -8.81 6.88 1.59
N PHE A 205 -7.79 6.02 1.50
CA PHE A 205 -7.29 5.46 0.25
C PHE A 205 -7.81 4.03 -0.03
N GLY A 206 -8.68 3.51 0.83
CA GLY A 206 -9.32 2.21 0.63
C GLY A 206 -9.24 1.26 1.82
N VAL A 207 -9.67 0.03 1.58
CA VAL A 207 -9.72 -1.06 2.57
C VAL A 207 -8.41 -1.83 2.60
N GLY A 208 -8.01 -2.27 3.78
CA GLY A 208 -6.92 -3.22 3.97
C GLY A 208 -7.40 -4.67 3.87
N PRO A 209 -6.48 -5.64 3.99
CA PRO A 209 -6.83 -7.06 4.01
C PRO A 209 -7.67 -7.41 5.25
N ILE A 210 -8.47 -8.47 5.10
CA ILE A 210 -9.27 -9.06 6.19
C ILE A 210 -8.39 -9.89 7.13
N SER A 211 -8.76 -9.92 8.41
CA SER A 211 -8.13 -10.79 9.41
C SER A 211 -8.39 -12.26 9.14
N ASP A 212 -7.65 -13.10 9.87
CA ASP A 212 -8.01 -14.51 10.01
C ASP A 212 -9.42 -14.66 10.61
N LEU A 213 -10.02 -15.82 10.32
CA LEU A 213 -11.34 -16.19 10.76
C LEU A 213 -11.38 -16.42 12.27
N GLU A 214 -12.27 -15.72 12.97
CA GLU A 214 -12.58 -15.93 14.37
C GLU A 214 -13.97 -16.54 14.51
N GLN A 215 -14.18 -17.38 15.52
CA GLN A 215 -15.48 -17.98 15.81
C GLN A 215 -15.91 -17.70 17.25
N VAL A 216 -17.20 -17.42 17.42
CA VAL A 216 -17.81 -17.22 18.74
C VAL A 216 -19.14 -17.94 18.81
N MET A 217 -19.34 -18.75 19.86
CA MET A 217 -20.63 -19.34 20.17
C MET A 217 -21.41 -18.41 21.10
N THR A 218 -22.63 -18.06 20.73
CA THR A 218 -23.54 -17.30 21.60
C THR A 218 -24.03 -18.14 22.76
N LYS A 219 -24.29 -17.50 23.91
CA LYS A 219 -24.84 -18.20 25.09
C LYS A 219 -26.20 -18.85 24.77
N PRO A 220 -26.59 -19.92 25.49
CA PRO A 220 -27.92 -20.50 25.39
C PRO A 220 -29.02 -19.50 25.75
N GLY A 221 -30.16 -19.56 25.07
CA GLY A 221 -31.35 -18.77 25.40
C GLY A 221 -32.03 -19.30 26.66
N ALA A 222 -32.91 -18.50 27.26
CA ALA A 222 -33.65 -18.89 28.48
C ALA A 222 -34.41 -20.22 28.31
N GLU A 223 -34.95 -20.48 27.12
CA GLU A 223 -35.70 -21.70 26.79
C GLU A 223 -34.84 -22.97 26.79
N ASP A 224 -33.56 -22.87 26.40
CA ASP A 224 -32.63 -24.02 26.34
C ASP A 224 -32.09 -24.43 27.71
N SER A 225 -32.11 -23.52 28.69
CA SER A 225 -31.62 -23.74 30.05
C SER A 225 -32.56 -24.53 30.98
N VAL A 226 -33.82 -24.74 30.58
CA VAL A 226 -34.85 -25.38 31.43
C VAL A 226 -34.81 -26.92 31.40
N LEU A 227 -34.07 -27.54 30.48
CA LEU A 227 -34.03 -29.01 30.32
C LEU A 227 -32.98 -29.76 31.16
N LYS A 228 -32.46 -29.19 32.24
CA LYS A 228 -31.54 -29.90 33.17
C LYS A 228 -32.00 -29.80 34.63
N THR A 229 -33.12 -30.45 34.97
CA THR A 229 -33.39 -30.86 36.35
C THR A 229 -32.79 -32.26 36.61
N PRO A 230 -32.25 -32.54 37.80
CA PRO A 230 -31.73 -33.87 38.13
C PRO A 230 -32.89 -34.84 38.35
N VAL A 231 -33.02 -35.83 37.48
CA VAL A 231 -33.94 -36.96 37.68
C VAL A 231 -33.15 -38.11 38.31
N THR A 232 -33.60 -38.52 39.50
CA THR A 232 -33.16 -39.70 40.27
C THR A 232 -33.31 -41.00 39.45
N PRO A 233 -32.46 -42.03 39.62
CA PRO A 233 -32.43 -43.16 38.71
C PRO A 233 -33.49 -44.22 39.05
N GLY A 234 -34.33 -44.56 38.06
CA GLY A 234 -35.18 -45.76 38.01
C GLY A 234 -34.99 -46.47 36.64
N PRO A 235 -35.23 -47.80 36.54
CA PRO A 235 -34.44 -48.66 35.67
C PRO A 235 -34.85 -48.63 34.19
N SER A 236 -33.81 -48.62 33.36
CA SER A 236 -33.66 -49.04 31.96
C SER A 236 -34.93 -49.35 31.13
N SER A 237 -35.07 -48.61 30.02
CA SER A 237 -35.44 -49.22 28.75
C SER A 237 -34.48 -48.73 27.66
N LYS A 238 -33.91 -49.69 26.92
CA LYS A 238 -33.01 -49.47 25.80
C LYS A 238 -33.83 -48.95 24.61
N SER A 239 -33.41 -47.84 24.00
CA SER A 239 -33.76 -47.56 22.61
C SER A 239 -32.53 -47.01 21.87
N ASN A 240 -32.25 -47.64 20.73
CA ASN A 240 -31.12 -47.38 19.87
C ASN A 240 -31.27 -46.01 19.18
N SER A 241 -30.23 -45.17 19.23
CA SER A 241 -30.06 -44.08 18.26
C SER A 241 -28.79 -44.34 17.43
N SER A 242 -29.00 -44.35 16.13
CA SER A 242 -28.03 -44.57 15.07
C SER A 242 -27.01 -43.42 15.02
N LYS A 243 -25.73 -43.78 15.02
CA LYS A 243 -24.61 -42.88 14.68
C LYS A 243 -24.73 -42.45 13.23
N LEU A 244 -25.05 -41.17 12.99
CA LEU A 244 -24.80 -40.53 11.70
C LEU A 244 -23.34 -40.02 11.69
N ASN A 245 -22.44 -40.82 11.13
CA ASN A 245 -21.06 -40.40 10.83
C ASN A 245 -21.05 -39.56 9.55
N SER A 246 -20.93 -38.23 9.63
CA SER A 246 -20.52 -37.41 8.50
C SER A 246 -18.99 -37.26 8.49
N LYS A 247 -18.36 -37.75 7.42
CA LYS A 247 -16.91 -37.62 7.18
C LYS A 247 -16.55 -36.13 6.97
N PRO A 248 -15.45 -35.62 7.55
CA PRO A 248 -14.98 -34.27 7.26
C PRO A 248 -14.35 -34.20 5.87
N MET A 249 -14.79 -33.24 5.05
CA MET A 249 -14.20 -32.93 3.74
C MET A 249 -12.85 -32.23 3.96
N LYS A 250 -11.80 -32.66 3.24
CA LYS A 250 -10.41 -32.30 3.54
C LYS A 250 -10.12 -30.80 3.32
N ARG A 251 -9.81 -30.09 4.42
CA ARG A 251 -9.28 -28.71 4.60
C ARG A 251 -8.45 -28.10 3.46
N LYS A 252 -7.70 -28.89 2.70
CA LYS A 252 -6.86 -28.41 1.57
C LYS A 252 -7.70 -27.96 0.37
N LYS A 253 -8.74 -28.74 0.01
CA LYS A 253 -9.63 -28.42 -1.12
C LYS A 253 -10.37 -27.09 -0.91
N MET A 254 -10.81 -26.84 0.32
CA MET A 254 -11.52 -25.62 0.70
C MET A 254 -10.66 -24.36 0.58
N VAL A 255 -9.38 -24.44 0.96
CA VAL A 255 -8.44 -23.31 0.84
C VAL A 255 -8.11 -23.03 -0.63
N ASP A 256 -7.97 -24.08 -1.44
CA ASP A 256 -7.71 -23.95 -2.87
C ASP A 256 -8.92 -23.30 -3.59
N ASP A 257 -10.15 -23.70 -3.25
CA ASP A 257 -11.38 -23.12 -3.81
C ASP A 257 -11.56 -21.64 -3.42
N ILE A 258 -11.21 -21.25 -2.17
CA ILE A 258 -11.25 -19.86 -1.70
C ILE A 258 -10.25 -18.98 -2.48
N ASN A 259 -9.02 -19.48 -2.65
CA ASN A 259 -7.99 -18.75 -3.39
C ASN A 259 -8.36 -18.60 -4.88
N GLU A 260 -8.99 -19.61 -5.48
CA GLU A 260 -9.47 -19.56 -6.86
C GLU A 260 -10.60 -18.52 -7.03
N ILE A 261 -11.53 -18.45 -6.07
CA ILE A 261 -12.62 -17.47 -6.07
C ILE A 261 -12.07 -16.05 -5.91
N GLN A 262 -11.11 -15.84 -4.98
CA GLN A 262 -10.45 -14.54 -4.80
C GLN A 262 -9.72 -14.10 -6.06
N HIS A 263 -9.00 -15.01 -6.73
CA HIS A 263 -8.33 -14.71 -7.99
C HIS A 263 -9.34 -14.37 -9.12
N LYS A 264 -10.49 -15.05 -9.20
CA LYS A 264 -11.55 -14.74 -10.17
C LYS A 264 -12.20 -13.39 -9.92
N VAL A 265 -12.45 -13.02 -8.66
CA VAL A 265 -13.01 -11.71 -8.29
C VAL A 265 -12.01 -10.60 -8.62
N TYR A 266 -10.75 -10.77 -8.23
CA TYR A 266 -9.68 -9.81 -8.53
C TYR A 266 -9.50 -9.59 -10.03
N LYS A 267 -9.51 -10.67 -10.83
CA LYS A 267 -9.40 -10.59 -12.29
C LYS A 267 -10.60 -9.88 -12.93
N LYS A 268 -11.82 -10.07 -12.42
CA LYS A 268 -13.01 -9.35 -12.89
C LYS A 268 -12.92 -7.85 -12.63
N GLU A 269 -12.39 -7.45 -11.47
CA GLU A 269 -12.22 -6.03 -11.14
C GLU A 269 -11.12 -5.38 -12.00
N LEU A 270 -10.03 -6.08 -12.27
CA LEU A 270 -9.00 -5.64 -13.22
C LEU A 270 -9.56 -5.42 -14.63
N ILE A 271 -10.36 -6.35 -15.14
CA ILE A 271 -11.02 -6.20 -16.47
C ILE A 271 -11.96 -4.99 -16.48
N LYS A 272 -12.63 -4.69 -15.36
CA LYS A 272 -13.49 -3.51 -15.25
C LYS A 272 -12.67 -2.22 -15.27
N GLN A 273 -11.53 -2.18 -14.57
CA GLN A 273 -10.62 -1.04 -14.56
C GLN A 273 -9.96 -0.83 -15.93
N ASP A 274 -9.54 -1.91 -16.61
CA ASP A 274 -8.95 -1.82 -17.96
C ASP A 274 -9.95 -1.23 -18.97
N LYS A 275 -11.24 -1.61 -18.89
CA LYS A 275 -12.30 -1.02 -19.71
C LYS A 275 -12.53 0.47 -19.42
N GLU A 276 -12.44 0.89 -18.16
CA GLU A 276 -12.52 2.32 -17.82
C GLU A 276 -11.30 3.10 -18.33
N ILE A 277 -10.10 2.51 -18.24
CA ILE A 277 -8.87 3.11 -18.78
C ILE A 277 -8.98 3.24 -20.30
N GLU A 278 -9.49 2.23 -21.00
CA GLU A 278 -9.72 2.27 -22.44
C GLU A 278 -10.74 3.35 -22.82
N LYS A 279 -11.86 3.48 -22.07
CA LYS A 279 -12.84 4.56 -22.25
C LYS A 279 -12.18 5.94 -22.10
N LEU A 280 -11.35 6.12 -21.06
CA LEU A 280 -10.64 7.38 -20.81
C LEU A 280 -9.60 7.70 -21.90
N ASN A 281 -8.87 6.69 -22.40
CA ASN A 281 -7.89 6.88 -23.46
C ASN A 281 -8.56 7.30 -24.78
N LEU A 282 -9.67 6.68 -25.16
CA LEU A 282 -10.47 7.08 -26.32
C LEU A 282 -10.97 8.52 -26.19
N GLN A 283 -11.36 8.93 -24.98
CA GLN A 283 -11.80 10.30 -24.71
C GLN A 283 -10.65 11.32 -24.81
N ILE A 284 -9.44 10.93 -24.39
CA ILE A 284 -8.22 11.74 -24.56
C ILE A 284 -7.82 11.86 -26.03
N GLU A 285 -7.86 10.77 -26.81
CA GLU A 285 -7.56 10.80 -28.25
C GLU A 285 -8.54 11.69 -29.02
N LEU A 286 -9.83 11.61 -28.70
CA LEU A 286 -10.86 12.48 -29.29
C LEU A 286 -10.58 13.96 -28.99
N LEU A 287 -10.24 14.29 -27.73
CA LEU A 287 -9.87 15.65 -27.33
C LEU A 287 -8.60 16.15 -28.05
N ASN A 288 -7.62 15.28 -28.28
CA ASN A 288 -6.39 15.64 -29.00
C ASN A 288 -6.64 15.82 -30.50
N SER A 289 -7.52 15.01 -31.12
CA SER A 289 -7.95 15.18 -32.52
C SER A 289 -8.69 16.50 -32.73
N LEU A 290 -9.52 16.93 -31.76
CA LEU A 290 -10.22 18.21 -31.82
C LEU A 290 -9.26 19.41 -31.69
N LYS A 291 -8.18 19.27 -30.91
CA LYS A 291 -7.10 20.27 -30.80
C LYS A 291 -6.19 20.30 -32.04
N GLY A 292 -6.01 19.17 -32.72
CA GLY A 292 -5.24 19.09 -33.97
C GLY A 292 -5.91 19.77 -35.16
N ASN A 293 -7.25 19.84 -35.15
CA ASN A 293 -8.04 20.45 -36.23
C ASN A 293 -8.32 21.96 -36.05
N SER A 294 -7.89 22.57 -34.94
CA SER A 294 -8.11 24.00 -34.67
C SER A 294 -7.12 24.96 -35.36
N SER A 295 -6.35 24.49 -36.36
CA SER A 295 -5.60 25.36 -37.28
C SER A 295 -6.39 25.78 -38.52
N VAL A 296 -7.68 25.41 -38.65
CA VAL A 296 -8.56 25.92 -39.71
C VAL A 296 -9.77 26.62 -39.10
N SER A 297 -9.80 27.92 -39.35
CA SER A 297 -10.81 28.94 -39.04
C SER A 297 -12.25 28.46 -38.76
N GLY A 298 -12.74 28.80 -37.55
CA GLY A 298 -14.11 29.29 -37.34
C GLY A 298 -15.20 28.28 -36.96
N SER A 299 -15.35 27.98 -35.66
CA SER A 299 -16.69 27.94 -35.01
C SER A 299 -16.57 27.79 -33.48
N SER A 300 -16.76 28.89 -32.76
CA SER A 300 -16.81 28.90 -31.27
C SER A 300 -18.06 28.21 -30.70
N SER A 301 -19.16 28.13 -31.48
CA SER A 301 -20.44 27.57 -30.99
C SER A 301 -20.54 26.04 -31.05
N VAL A 302 -19.88 25.38 -32.01
CA VAL A 302 -19.94 23.91 -32.17
C VAL A 302 -19.13 23.20 -31.08
N ASN A 303 -18.00 23.78 -30.67
CA ASN A 303 -17.16 23.24 -29.60
C ASN A 303 -17.81 23.35 -28.20
N GLN A 304 -18.67 24.35 -27.99
CA GLN A 304 -19.45 24.51 -26.75
C GLN A 304 -20.61 23.51 -26.67
N LEU A 305 -21.31 23.26 -27.79
CA LEU A 305 -22.38 22.26 -27.83
C LEU A 305 -21.86 20.82 -27.66
N LEU A 306 -20.72 20.47 -28.26
CA LEU A 306 -20.13 19.12 -28.14
C LEU A 306 -19.55 18.85 -26.75
N LEU A 307 -19.02 19.88 -26.06
CA LEU A 307 -18.52 19.75 -24.69
C LEU A 307 -19.65 19.49 -23.68
N ASN A 308 -20.84 20.07 -23.91
CA ASN A 308 -22.02 19.82 -23.07
C ASN A 308 -22.64 18.43 -23.29
N CYS A 309 -22.52 17.83 -24.49
CA CYS A 309 -22.94 16.44 -24.71
C CYS A 309 -22.00 15.41 -24.03
N LEU A 310 -20.71 15.74 -23.86
CA LEU A 310 -19.70 14.87 -23.24
C LEU A 310 -19.74 14.85 -21.70
N LEU A 311 -20.41 15.82 -21.06
CA LEU A 311 -20.59 15.87 -19.60
C LEU A 311 -21.79 15.03 -19.11
N HIS A 312 -22.60 14.49 -20.03
CA HIS A 312 -23.85 13.77 -19.73
C HIS A 312 -23.91 12.30 -20.23
N MET A 313 -22.78 11.68 -20.63
CA MET A 313 -22.66 10.24 -20.99
C MET A 313 -21.55 9.53 -20.19
#